data_AF-X1QPC2-F1
#
_entry.id   AF-X1QPC2-F1
#
_cell.length_a   1.000
_cell.length_b   1.000
_cell.length_c   1.000
_cell.angle_alpha   90.00
_cell.angle_beta   90.00
_cell.angle_gamma   90.00
#
_symmetry.space_group_name_H-M   'P 1'
#
loop_
_entity.id
_entity.type
_entity.pdbx_description
1 polymer ?
#
loop_
_entity_poly.entity_id
_entity_poly.type
_entity_poly.pdbx_seq_one_letter_code
_entity_poly.pdbx_strand_id
1 'polypeptide(L)' 'MALKLKDLEETRSFYEQELKDEELTGGERNSYLKALKLIKRFIKIEKEAGEIERINLLPESIKGDLRCLK' A
#
# COMPACT_ATOMS: atom_id res chain seq x y z
N MET A 1 6.47 -15.71 -5.78
CA MET A 1 5.90 -15.54 -4.43
C MET A 1 5.05 -14.28 -4.45
N ALA A 2 3.73 -14.42 -4.44
CA ALA A 2 2.85 -13.26 -4.28
C ALA A 2 2.85 -12.88 -2.79
N LEU A 3 3.49 -11.76 -2.43
CA LEU A 3 3.30 -11.15 -1.12
C LEU A 3 1.84 -10.77 -1.01
N LYS A 4 1.09 -11.33 -0.05
CA LYS A 4 -0.32 -10.98 0.08
C LYS A 4 -0.39 -9.56 0.63
N LEU A 5 -1.31 -8.76 0.10
CA LEU A 5 -1.57 -7.39 0.55
C LEU A 5 -1.77 -7.31 2.08
N LYS A 6 -2.34 -8.37 2.66
CA LYS A 6 -2.52 -8.54 4.11
C LYS A 6 -1.18 -8.61 4.88
N ASP A 7 -0.18 -9.33 4.36
CA ASP A 7 1.14 -9.42 4.98
C ASP A 7 1.85 -8.05 5.00
N LEU A 8 1.65 -7.25 3.95
CA LEU A 8 2.17 -5.88 3.87
C LEU A 8 1.47 -4.93 4.86
N GLU A 9 0.15 -5.06 5.04
CA GLU A 9 -0.60 -4.27 6.03
C GLU A 9 -0.22 -4.62 7.48
N GLU A 10 0.04 -5.91 7.75
CA GLU A 10 0.55 -6.39 9.04
C GLU A 10 1.96 -5.84 9.32
N THR A 11 2.87 -5.97 8.34
CA THR A 11 4.23 -5.41 8.42
C THR A 11 4.23 -3.89 8.63
N ARG A 12 3.30 -3.18 7.98
CA ARG A 12 3.11 -1.73 8.18
C ARG A 12 2.75 -1.42 9.63
N SER A 13 1.82 -2.18 10.19
CA SER A 13 1.31 -1.97 11.55
C SER A 13 2.40 -2.25 12.58
N PHE A 14 3.19 -3.31 12.35
CA PHE A 14 4.36 -3.63 13.16
C PHE A 14 5.37 -2.47 13.21
N TYR A 15 5.79 -1.95 12.05
CA TYR A 15 6.73 -0.82 12.02
C TYR A 15 6.15 0.50 12.57
N GLU A 16 4.84 0.73 12.43
CA GLU A 16 4.17 1.89 13.05
C GLU A 16 4.15 1.78 14.59
N GLN A 17 4.15 0.57 15.14
CA GLN A 17 4.22 0.32 16.57
C GLN A 17 5.65 0.47 17.09
N GLU A 18 6.64 -0.13 16.42
CA GLU A 18 8.06 0.02 16.76
C GLU A 18 8.49 1.49 16.76
N LEU A 19 8.02 2.30 15.81
CA LEU A 19 8.34 3.74 15.77
C LEU A 19 7.84 4.56 16.96
N LYS A 20 6.91 4.03 17.76
CA LYS A 20 6.43 4.67 18.99
C LYS A 20 7.38 4.43 20.16
N ASP A 21 8.29 3.48 20.04
CA ASP A 21 9.34 3.27 21.03
C ASP A 21 10.28 4.48 21.06
N GLU A 22 10.45 5.07 22.25
CA GLU A 22 11.33 6.21 22.50
C GLU A 22 12.81 5.82 22.62
N GLU A 23 13.12 4.52 22.79
CA GLU A 23 14.50 4.03 22.82
C GLU A 23 15.17 3.98 21.43
N LEU A 24 14.40 4.09 20.35
CA LEU A 24 14.97 4.10 19.00
C LEU A 24 15.87 5.31 18.77
N THR A 25 17.13 5.05 18.42
CA THR A 25 18.05 6.13 18.03
C THR A 25 17.56 6.80 16.75
N GLY A 26 17.89 8.08 16.56
CA GLY A 26 17.43 8.85 15.39
C GLY A 26 17.78 8.20 14.03
N GLY A 27 18.88 7.44 13.97
CA GLY A 27 19.28 6.69 12.77
C GLY A 27 18.39 5.48 12.47
N GLU A 28 18.03 4.71 13.50
CA GLU A 28 17.12 3.58 13.38
C GLU A 28 15.71 4.07 13.02
N ARG A 29 15.24 5.12 13.69
CA ARG A 29 13.95 5.74 13.42
C ARG A 29 13.81 6.21 11.97
N ASN A 30 14.87 6.81 11.41
CA ASN A 30 14.89 7.20 10.00
C ASN A 30 14.82 6.00 9.05
N SER A 31 15.47 4.89 9.40
CA SER A 31 15.43 3.66 8.60
C SER A 31 14.03 3.04 8.59
N TYR A 32 13.37 2.97 9.75
CA TYR A 32 11.99 2.54 9.88
C TYR A 32 11.02 3.42 9.08
N LEU A 33 11.16 4.75 9.15
CA LEU A 33 10.34 5.68 8.36
C LEU A 33 10.48 5.47 6.85
N LYS A 34 11.70 5.21 6.36
CA LYS A 34 11.95 4.89 4.95
C LYS A 34 11.29 3.57 4.54
N ALA A 35 11.41 2.53 5.37
CA ALA A 35 10.75 1.24 5.13
C ALA A 35 9.23 1.40 5.06
N LEU A 36 8.64 2.14 6.00
CA LEU A 36 7.20 2.44 6.02
C LEU A 36 6.72 3.17 4.77
N LYS A 37 7.50 4.14 4.27
CA LYS A 37 7.16 4.87 3.05
C LYS A 37 7.11 3.93 1.83
N LEU A 38 8.04 2.99 1.74
CA LEU A 38 8.06 1.98 0.66
C LEU A 38 6.85 1.05 0.76
N ILE A 39 6.56 0.50 1.94
CA ILE A 39 5.44 -0.40 2.16
C ILE A 39 4.11 0.28 1.82
N LYS A 40 3.91 1.53 2.27
CA LYS A 40 2.71 2.32 1.93
C LYS A 40 2.56 2.52 0.42
N ARG A 41 3.66 2.77 -0.28
CA ARG A 41 3.67 2.91 -1.74
C ARG A 41 3.33 1.59 -2.44
N PHE A 42 3.89 0.47 -2.00
CA PHE A 42 3.58 -0.86 -2.55
C PHE A 42 2.11 -1.23 -2.33
N ILE A 43 1.58 -1.06 -1.12
CA ILE A 43 0.16 -1.29 -0.82
C ILE A 43 -0.74 -0.46 -1.74
N LYS A 44 -0.38 0.81 -1.98
CA LYS A 44 -1.15 1.68 -2.89
C LYS A 44 -1.13 1.15 -4.32
N ILE A 45 0.04 0.79 -4.85
CA ILE A 45 0.20 0.26 -6.20
C ILE A 45 -0.58 -1.05 -6.37
N GLU A 46 -0.50 -1.97 -5.41
CA GLU A 46 -1.22 -3.24 -5.46
C GLU A 46 -2.74 -3.04 -5.39
N LYS A 47 -3.23 -2.09 -4.59
CA LYS A 47 -4.65 -1.72 -4.56
C LYS A 47 -5.10 -1.13 -5.90
N GLU A 48 -4.33 -0.19 -6.46
CA GLU A 48 -4.62 0.40 -7.77
C GLU A 48 -4.58 -0.64 -8.89
N ALA A 49 -3.61 -1.55 -8.89
CA ALA A 49 -3.50 -2.63 -9.88
C ALA A 49 -4.69 -3.60 -9.79
N GLY A 50 -5.08 -4.02 -8.59
CA GLY A 50 -6.26 -4.86 -8.40
C GLY A 50 -7.58 -4.15 -8.76
N GLU A 51 -7.65 -2.83 -8.60
CA GLU A 51 -8.80 -2.03 -9.03
C GLU A 51 -8.86 -1.89 -10.55
N ILE A 52 -7.72 -1.67 -11.21
CA ILE A 52 -7.60 -1.67 -12.67
C ILE A 52 -7.99 -3.03 -13.26
N GLU A 53 -7.55 -4.14 -12.66
CA GLU A 53 -7.94 -5.48 -13.08
C GLU A 53 -9.45 -5.68 -12.97
N ARG A 54 -10.07 -5.25 -11.85
CA ARG A 54 -11.54 -5.28 -11.70
C ARG A 54 -12.25 -4.41 -12.72
N ILE A 55 -11.77 -3.19 -12.97
CA ILE A 55 -12.33 -2.30 -14.00
C ILE A 55 -12.22 -2.97 -15.37
N ASN A 56 -11.10 -3.64 -15.68
CA ASN A 56 -10.92 -4.37 -16.93
C ASN A 56 -11.87 -5.57 -17.08
N LEU A 57 -12.36 -6.14 -15.99
CA LEU A 57 -13.36 -7.20 -15.98
C LEU A 57 -14.82 -6.68 -16.08
N LEU A 58 -15.06 -5.37 -15.95
CA LEU A 58 -16.39 -4.78 -16.13
C LEU A 58 -16.79 -4.73 -17.63
N PRO A 59 -18.09 -4.83 -17.96
CA PRO A 59 -18.59 -4.65 -19.32
C PRO A 59 -18.28 -3.24 -19.85
N GLU A 60 -17.99 -3.11 -21.15
CA GLU A 60 -17.54 -1.86 -21.79
C GLU A 60 -18.51 -0.68 -21.62
N SER A 61 -19.80 -0.96 -21.54
CA SER A 61 -20.84 0.02 -21.28
C SER A 61 -20.69 0.76 -19.94
N ILE A 62 -20.09 0.14 -18.92
CA ILE A 62 -19.86 0.77 -17.60
C ILE A 62 -18.47 1.42 -17.51
N LYS A 63 -17.49 0.91 -18.28
CA LYS A 63 -16.12 1.47 -18.35
C LYS A 63 -16.08 2.89 -18.94
N GLY A 64 -17.05 3.25 -19.78
CA GLY A 64 -17.19 4.59 -20.36
C GLY A 64 -17.51 5.65 -19.32
N ASP A 65 -18.49 5.39 -18.46
CA ASP A 65 -18.95 6.33 -17.42
C ASP A 65 -17.91 6.57 -16.32
N LEU A 66 -17.18 5.53 -15.91
CA LEU A 66 -16.12 5.63 -14.90
C LEU A 66 -14.90 6.43 -15.39
N ARG A 67 -14.61 6.44 -16.70
CA ARG A 67 -13.49 7.21 -17.28
C ARG A 67 -13.74 8.71 -17.33
N CYS A 68 -15.00 9.13 -17.28
CA CYS A 68 -15.43 10.53 -17.36
C CYS A 68 -15.49 11.25 -15.99
N LEU A 69 -15.29 10.52 -14.89
CA LEU A 69 -15.35 11.03 -13.51
C LEU A 69 -14.00 11.54 -12.97
N LYS A 70 -12.97 11.67 -13.82
CA LYS A 70 -11.61 12.10 -13.44
C LYS A 70 -11.27 13.49 -13.96
#